data_AF-A0ABD3RE19-F1
#
_entry.id   AF-A0ABD3RE19-F1
#
_cell.length_a   1.000
_cell.length_b   1.000
_cell.length_c   1.000
_cell.angle_alpha   90.00
_cell.angle_beta   90.00
_cell.angle_gamma   90.00
#
_symmetry.space_group_name_H-M   'P 1'
#
loop_
_entity.id
_entity.type
_entity.pdbx_description
1 polymer ?
#
loop_
_entity_poly.entity_id
_entity_poly.type
_entity_poly.pdbx_seq_one_letter_code
_entity_poly.pdbx_strand_id
1 'polypeptide(L)'
;MCMAANEHCTIRMVSIKRRVASAFSSLFFVLIGLRYYTLAWKLLLSYLVHWNSAHEPLLDRKKRGDNMSALQTQIASSDQEQQLRRWWRQEKQRHQERKSPACHPHFRIAPHKSNDMRSWSEDTKFKRLYFYHARKAGGTSLANYFSMVARHHGLDFQHTEWLEAEEPGTHELPTFYVTHLREPVDRSINQGRWNCRDLITMHDRDGDVKDQFVPTEENAMKLETWNKNGGHSIQKCDRHSHFKLGMCAVNCYIQWFSGICSEVDMPINEQYLMAKTKLFRYNFIVVLEWLSDPEYASAVESFFGVPGVTQKRSAFCERSAHTANKLVPLTINNHTLNKLTELNQVDIKLYKEITDCFVDGDNEQRYDFPEFDGERFDNSSSTQVHYSEYMDWKRKGKTRKRRKPLVYPEEDNSPTEADGG
;
A
#
# COMPACT_ATOMS: atom_id res chain seq x y z
N MET A 1 24.65 31.87 -57.46
CA MET A 1 23.81 33.08 -57.51
C MET A 1 22.44 32.67 -58.03
N CYS A 2 21.42 32.94 -57.21
CA CYS A 2 19.96 32.89 -57.40
C CYS A 2 19.34 31.97 -58.46
N MET A 3 18.68 30.93 -57.95
CA MET A 3 17.64 30.17 -58.65
C MET A 3 16.35 30.98 -58.81
N ALA A 4 15.66 30.69 -59.91
CA ALA A 4 14.47 31.36 -60.40
C ALA A 4 13.19 31.04 -59.61
N ALA A 5 12.26 31.98 -59.72
CA ALA A 5 10.97 32.09 -59.07
C ALA A 5 9.94 31.04 -59.51
N ASN A 6 9.03 30.71 -58.60
CA ASN A 6 7.82 29.93 -58.87
C ASN A 6 6.61 30.72 -58.37
N GLU A 7 5.66 30.96 -59.26
CA GLU A 7 4.50 31.83 -59.08
C GLU A 7 3.33 31.16 -58.34
N HIS A 8 2.44 32.03 -57.87
CA HIS A 8 1.35 31.83 -56.92
C HIS A 8 0.19 30.95 -57.41
N CYS A 9 -0.30 30.08 -56.51
CA CYS A 9 -1.67 29.55 -56.56
C CYS A 9 -2.31 29.66 -55.16
N THR A 10 -3.09 30.72 -54.94
CA THR A 10 -3.80 31.00 -53.67
C THR A 10 -5.26 30.57 -53.82
N ILE A 11 -5.60 29.36 -53.40
CA ILE A 11 -6.98 28.87 -53.34
C ILE A 11 -7.64 29.40 -52.05
N ARG A 12 -8.72 30.17 -52.23
CA ARG A 12 -9.61 30.68 -51.16
C ARG A 12 -10.27 29.52 -50.39
N MET A 13 -9.70 29.12 -49.25
CA MET A 13 -10.37 28.30 -48.24
C MET A 13 -11.09 29.15 -47.19
N VAL A 14 -12.11 29.91 -47.59
CA VAL A 14 -12.97 30.66 -46.65
C VAL A 14 -14.43 30.38 -46.97
N SER A 15 -14.95 29.21 -46.57
CA SER A 15 -16.41 29.00 -46.47
C SER A 15 -16.87 27.71 -45.76
N ILE A 16 -15.99 26.77 -45.41
CA ILE A 16 -16.43 25.48 -44.84
C ILE A 16 -16.51 25.50 -43.30
N LYS A 17 -15.70 26.32 -42.61
CA LYS A 17 -15.65 26.32 -41.13
C LYS A 17 -16.93 26.80 -40.44
N ARG A 18 -17.75 27.67 -41.05
CA ARG A 18 -18.98 28.19 -40.42
C ARG A 18 -20.15 27.19 -40.45
N ARG A 19 -20.24 26.31 -41.45
CA ARG A 19 -21.33 25.33 -41.53
C ARG A 19 -21.12 24.13 -40.60
N VAL A 20 -19.87 23.74 -40.36
CA VAL A 20 -19.54 22.62 -39.45
C VAL A 20 -19.77 23.01 -37.99
N ALA A 21 -19.42 24.23 -37.57
CA ALA A 21 -19.62 24.70 -36.19
C ALA A 21 -21.10 24.77 -35.78
N SER A 22 -22.01 25.10 -36.71
CA SER A 22 -23.45 25.13 -36.45
C SER A 22 -24.03 23.72 -36.23
N ALA A 23 -23.55 22.71 -36.97
CA ALA A 23 -24.02 21.33 -36.82
C ALA A 23 -23.59 20.70 -35.47
N PHE A 24 -22.38 21.01 -34.99
CA PHE A 24 -21.90 20.51 -33.69
C PHE A 24 -22.65 21.13 -32.51
N SER A 25 -23.08 22.39 -32.61
CA SER A 25 -23.84 23.04 -31.55
C SER A 25 -25.21 22.36 -31.35
N SER A 26 -25.93 22.07 -32.44
CA SER A 26 -27.24 21.40 -32.37
C SER A 26 -27.13 19.98 -31.79
N LEU A 27 -26.09 19.22 -32.18
CA LEU A 27 -25.88 17.86 -31.66
C LEU A 27 -25.56 17.87 -30.16
N PHE A 28 -24.80 18.86 -29.69
CA PHE A 28 -24.45 19.00 -28.28
C PHE A 28 -25.68 19.23 -27.38
N PHE A 29 -26.63 20.08 -27.80
CA PHE A 29 -27.87 20.30 -27.06
C PHE A 29 -28.79 19.06 -27.06
N VAL A 30 -28.84 18.30 -28.15
CA VAL A 30 -29.57 17.02 -28.21
C VAL A 30 -28.99 15.99 -27.23
N LEU A 31 -27.66 15.88 -27.16
CA LEU A 31 -27.00 14.97 -26.23
C LEU A 31 -27.20 15.36 -24.76
N ILE A 32 -27.19 16.66 -24.45
CA ILE A 32 -27.54 17.17 -23.11
C ILE A 32 -29.00 16.83 -22.77
N GLY A 33 -29.93 17.07 -23.69
CA GLY A 33 -31.35 16.74 -23.52
C GLY A 33 -31.58 15.25 -23.24
N LEU A 34 -30.93 14.37 -23.99
CA LEU A 34 -30.97 12.91 -23.76
C LEU A 34 -30.41 12.52 -22.38
N ARG A 35 -29.36 13.20 -21.92
CA ARG A 35 -28.78 12.95 -20.60
C ARG A 35 -29.74 13.37 -19.47
N TYR A 36 -30.42 14.50 -19.61
CA TYR A 36 -31.44 14.93 -18.64
C TYR A 36 -32.68 14.02 -18.68
N TYR A 37 -33.11 13.60 -19.87
CA TYR A 37 -34.25 12.68 -20.01
C TYR A 37 -33.98 11.34 -19.34
N THR A 38 -32.79 10.76 -19.52
CA THR A 38 -32.40 9.49 -18.88
C THR A 38 -32.26 9.61 -17.36
N LEU A 39 -31.79 10.75 -16.85
CA LEU A 39 -31.77 11.05 -15.41
C LEU A 39 -33.18 11.18 -14.82
N ALA A 40 -34.06 11.91 -15.49
CA ALA A 40 -35.46 12.05 -15.06
C ALA A 40 -36.18 10.69 -15.06
N TRP A 41 -35.93 9.85 -16.07
CA TRP A 41 -36.51 8.51 -16.13
C TRP A 41 -35.99 7.58 -15.03
N LYS A 42 -34.71 7.67 -14.67
CA LYS A 42 -34.14 6.94 -13.52
C LYS A 42 -34.76 7.37 -12.20
N LEU A 43 -34.98 8.67 -12.01
CA LEU A 43 -35.66 9.19 -10.81
C LEU A 43 -37.12 8.74 -10.75
N LEU A 44 -37.83 8.77 -11.89
CA LEU A 44 -39.21 8.28 -11.98
C LEU A 44 -39.30 6.77 -11.70
N LEU A 45 -38.40 5.96 -12.27
CA LEU A 45 -38.33 4.52 -11.99
C LEU A 45 -38.00 4.24 -10.51
N SER A 46 -37.07 5.00 -9.92
CA SER A 46 -36.76 4.89 -8.49
C SER A 46 -37.97 5.25 -7.63
N TYR A 47 -38.73 6.29 -8.02
CA TYR A 47 -39.94 6.69 -7.32
C TYR A 47 -41.05 5.64 -7.45
N LEU A 48 -41.26 5.05 -8.64
CA LEU A 48 -42.25 4.00 -8.88
C LEU A 48 -41.91 2.69 -8.15
N VAL A 49 -40.64 2.32 -8.07
CA VAL A 49 -40.18 1.17 -7.27
C VAL A 49 -40.47 1.42 -5.78
N HIS A 50 -40.22 2.64 -5.28
CA HIS A 50 -40.52 2.99 -3.90
C HIS A 50 -42.03 3.06 -3.62
N TRP A 51 -42.81 3.56 -4.57
CA TRP A 51 -44.26 3.69 -4.46
C TRP A 51 -44.96 2.32 -4.43
N ASN A 52 -44.51 1.36 -5.24
CA ASN A 52 -45.05 -0.01 -5.22
C ASN A 52 -44.70 -0.77 -3.93
N SER A 53 -43.65 -0.38 -3.21
CA SER A 53 -43.37 -0.93 -1.87
C SER A 53 -44.26 -0.34 -0.77
N ALA A 54 -44.94 0.78 -1.01
CA ALA A 54 -45.71 1.49 0.02
C ALA A 54 -47.20 1.12 0.09
N HIS A 55 -47.73 0.35 -0.89
CA HIS A 55 -49.17 0.06 -0.99
C HIS A 55 -49.49 -1.43 -1.19
N GLU A 56 -48.91 -2.31 -0.37
CA GLU A 56 -49.49 -3.64 -0.13
C GLU A 56 -50.39 -3.61 1.12
N PRO A 57 -51.62 -4.19 1.07
CA PRO A 57 -52.54 -4.18 2.19
C PRO A 57 -51.98 -4.94 3.40
N LEU A 58 -51.91 -4.22 4.52
CA LEU A 58 -51.21 -4.52 5.78
C LEU A 58 -51.88 -5.57 6.69
N LEU A 59 -52.67 -6.49 6.14
CA LEU A 59 -53.45 -7.45 6.93
C LEU A 59 -53.43 -8.87 6.35
N ASP A 60 -52.23 -9.47 6.25
CA ASP A 60 -52.01 -10.92 6.55
C ASP A 60 -50.55 -11.39 6.41
N ARG A 61 -49.62 -10.56 5.92
CA ARG A 61 -48.25 -11.00 5.59
C ARG A 61 -47.29 -11.11 6.78
N LYS A 62 -47.57 -10.41 7.89
CA LYS A 62 -46.64 -10.28 9.04
C LYS A 62 -46.38 -11.59 9.81
N LYS A 63 -47.22 -12.61 9.66
CA LYS A 63 -47.02 -13.91 10.34
C LYS A 63 -46.40 -15.00 9.45
N ARG A 64 -46.37 -14.82 8.13
CA ARG A 64 -45.83 -15.82 7.18
C ARG A 64 -44.54 -15.36 6.47
N GLY A 65 -44.32 -14.06 6.31
CA GLY A 65 -43.09 -13.49 5.74
C GLY A 65 -41.90 -13.52 6.71
N ASP A 66 -42.13 -13.21 7.99
CA ASP A 66 -41.04 -13.11 8.99
C ASP A 66 -40.40 -14.47 9.29
N ASN A 67 -41.19 -15.55 9.27
CA ASN A 67 -40.67 -16.91 9.48
C ASN A 67 -39.95 -17.48 8.25
N MET A 68 -40.38 -17.14 7.03
CA MET A 68 -39.77 -17.69 5.81
C MET A 68 -38.54 -16.89 5.36
N SER A 69 -38.51 -15.57 5.61
CA SER A 69 -37.33 -14.73 5.38
C SER A 69 -36.23 -15.01 6.41
N ALA A 70 -36.57 -15.20 7.69
CA ALA A 70 -35.61 -15.60 8.71
C ALA A 70 -35.05 -17.02 8.44
N LEU A 71 -35.90 -17.96 8.02
CA LEU A 71 -35.48 -19.33 7.69
C LEU A 71 -34.67 -19.40 6.38
N GLN A 72 -35.02 -18.64 5.33
CA GLN A 72 -34.21 -18.55 4.11
C GLN A 72 -32.87 -17.84 4.35
N THR A 73 -32.84 -16.82 5.21
CA THR A 73 -31.57 -16.17 5.61
C THR A 73 -30.72 -17.11 6.46
N GLN A 74 -31.31 -17.91 7.35
CA GLN A 74 -30.59 -18.93 8.11
C GLN A 74 -30.08 -20.08 7.23
N ILE A 75 -30.89 -20.60 6.30
CA ILE A 75 -30.49 -21.69 5.39
C ILE A 75 -29.44 -21.21 4.38
N ALA A 76 -29.60 -20.01 3.81
CA ALA A 76 -28.59 -19.41 2.92
C ALA A 76 -27.29 -19.13 3.67
N SER A 77 -27.37 -18.71 4.95
CA SER A 77 -26.17 -18.55 5.79
C SER A 77 -25.51 -19.89 6.10
N SER A 78 -26.28 -20.96 6.33
CA SER A 78 -25.75 -22.29 6.63
C SER A 78 -25.03 -22.91 5.43
N ASP A 79 -25.61 -22.82 4.23
CA ASP A 79 -24.98 -23.39 3.03
C ASP A 79 -23.75 -22.58 2.61
N GLN A 80 -23.79 -21.25 2.68
CA GLN A 80 -22.61 -20.40 2.45
C GLN A 80 -21.51 -20.66 3.48
N GLU A 81 -21.87 -20.78 4.76
CA GLU A 81 -20.93 -21.07 5.83
C GLU A 81 -20.32 -22.47 5.66
N GLN A 82 -21.11 -23.48 5.28
CA GLN A 82 -20.59 -24.82 4.98
C GLN A 82 -19.68 -24.82 3.75
N GLN A 83 -20.02 -24.08 2.70
CA GLN A 83 -19.17 -23.94 1.52
C GLN A 83 -17.85 -23.24 1.87
N LEU A 84 -17.90 -22.14 2.63
CA LEU A 84 -16.72 -21.47 3.18
C LEU A 84 -15.88 -22.44 4.01
N ARG A 85 -16.49 -23.17 4.95
CA ARG A 85 -15.77 -24.17 5.79
C ARG A 85 -15.12 -25.27 4.95
N ARG A 86 -15.78 -25.78 3.90
CA ARG A 86 -15.20 -26.79 2.99
C ARG A 86 -14.03 -26.22 2.20
N TRP A 87 -14.22 -25.03 1.62
CA TRP A 87 -13.17 -24.30 0.91
C TRP A 87 -11.96 -24.05 1.82
N TRP A 88 -12.19 -23.64 3.07
CA TRP A 88 -11.15 -23.43 4.08
C TRP A 88 -10.40 -24.71 4.46
N ARG A 89 -11.08 -25.86 4.57
CA ARG A 89 -10.40 -27.15 4.84
C ARG A 89 -9.45 -27.52 3.70
N GLN A 90 -9.87 -27.32 2.45
CA GLN A 90 -9.03 -27.55 1.28
C GLN A 90 -7.86 -26.57 1.23
N GLU A 91 -8.09 -25.30 1.55
CA GLU A 91 -7.03 -24.29 1.62
C GLU A 91 -6.00 -24.61 2.71
N LYS A 92 -6.44 -25.07 3.88
CA LYS A 92 -5.56 -25.48 4.98
C LYS A 92 -4.62 -26.63 4.59
N GLN A 93 -5.12 -27.64 3.87
CA GLN A 93 -4.29 -28.73 3.36
C GLN A 93 -3.28 -28.21 2.32
N ARG A 94 -3.70 -27.33 1.42
CA ARG A 94 -2.84 -26.72 0.39
C ARG A 94 -1.72 -25.87 0.98
N HIS A 95 -1.98 -25.16 2.08
CA HIS A 95 -0.98 -24.36 2.78
C HIS A 95 0.14 -25.19 3.40
N GLN A 96 -0.10 -26.46 3.72
CA GLN A 96 0.98 -27.34 4.19
C GLN A 96 1.98 -27.68 3.07
N GLU A 97 1.55 -27.61 1.80
CA GLU A 97 2.42 -27.92 0.66
C GLU A 97 3.16 -26.69 0.12
N ARG A 98 2.64 -25.48 0.36
CA ARG A 98 3.26 -24.26 -0.15
C ARG A 98 4.40 -23.81 0.75
N LYS A 99 5.58 -23.74 0.15
CA LYS A 99 6.74 -23.08 0.75
C LYS A 99 6.47 -21.59 0.94
N SER A 100 6.91 -21.03 2.07
CA SER A 100 6.73 -19.61 2.35
C SER A 100 7.52 -18.73 1.36
N PRO A 101 6.93 -17.66 0.80
CA PRO A 101 7.65 -16.69 -0.05
C PRO A 101 8.73 -15.86 0.67
N ALA A 102 8.79 -15.91 2.00
CA ALA A 102 9.91 -15.33 2.75
C ALA A 102 11.17 -16.21 2.70
N CYS A 103 10.97 -17.52 2.61
CA CYS A 103 12.03 -18.53 2.60
C CYS A 103 12.39 -18.95 1.17
N HIS A 104 11.39 -19.03 0.29
CA HIS A 104 11.46 -19.58 -1.06
C HIS A 104 10.74 -18.65 -2.05
N PRO A 105 11.30 -17.47 -2.36
CA PRO A 105 10.71 -16.59 -3.36
C PRO A 105 10.63 -17.26 -4.74
N HIS A 106 9.71 -16.79 -5.58
CA HIS A 106 9.52 -17.37 -6.90
C HIS A 106 9.08 -16.37 -7.97
N PHE A 107 9.45 -16.67 -9.22
CA PHE A 107 9.05 -15.91 -10.41
C PHE A 107 7.74 -16.39 -11.06
N ARG A 108 6.93 -17.18 -10.36
CA ARG A 108 5.64 -17.64 -10.89
C ARG A 108 4.54 -16.58 -10.80
N ILE A 109 3.67 -16.49 -11.80
CA ILE A 109 2.58 -15.50 -11.84
C ILE A 109 1.30 -16.10 -11.26
N ALA A 110 0.65 -15.32 -10.39
CA ALA A 110 -0.68 -15.63 -9.91
C ALA A 110 -1.68 -15.46 -11.07
N PRO A 111 -2.46 -16.50 -11.42
CA PRO A 111 -3.36 -16.44 -12.57
C PRO A 111 -4.47 -15.41 -12.36
N HIS A 112 -4.84 -14.70 -13.42
CA HIS A 112 -5.90 -13.69 -13.36
C HIS A 112 -7.28 -14.35 -13.40
N LYS A 113 -8.05 -14.18 -12.31
CA LYS A 113 -9.46 -14.64 -12.19
C LYS A 113 -9.71 -16.12 -12.48
N SER A 114 -8.70 -17.00 -12.44
CA SER A 114 -8.96 -18.44 -12.52
C SER A 114 -9.60 -18.90 -11.21
N ASN A 115 -10.70 -19.64 -11.32
CA ASN A 115 -11.22 -20.43 -10.19
C ASN A 115 -10.18 -21.45 -9.70
N ASP A 116 -9.21 -21.76 -10.55
CA ASP A 116 -8.05 -22.56 -10.21
C ASP A 116 -6.91 -21.71 -9.64
N MET A 117 -6.97 -21.46 -8.33
CA MET A 117 -5.86 -20.85 -7.57
C MET A 117 -4.58 -21.72 -7.56
N ARG A 118 -4.58 -22.89 -8.21
CA ARG A 118 -3.44 -23.83 -8.26
C ARG A 118 -2.49 -23.56 -9.43
N SER A 119 -2.97 -22.96 -10.53
CA SER A 119 -2.17 -22.81 -11.74
C SER A 119 -1.29 -21.56 -11.69
N TRP A 120 -0.17 -21.67 -10.99
CA TRP A 120 0.94 -20.75 -11.19
C TRP A 120 1.42 -20.84 -12.64
N SER A 121 1.51 -19.71 -13.35
CA SER A 121 1.97 -19.69 -14.74
C SER A 121 3.44 -19.25 -14.82
N GLU A 122 4.19 -19.96 -15.66
CA GLU A 122 5.57 -19.61 -16.02
C GLU A 122 5.66 -18.91 -17.39
N ASP A 123 4.62 -19.00 -18.22
CA ASP A 123 4.63 -18.52 -19.61
C ASP A 123 4.51 -16.99 -19.73
N THR A 124 4.03 -16.33 -18.69
CA THR A 124 3.79 -14.88 -18.73
C THR A 124 4.97 -14.12 -18.11
N LYS A 125 5.29 -12.95 -18.67
CA LYS A 125 6.29 -12.03 -18.15
C LYS A 125 5.63 -10.95 -17.27
N PHE A 126 6.29 -10.61 -16.17
CA PHE A 126 5.88 -9.53 -15.28
C PHE A 126 5.99 -8.18 -15.99
N LYS A 127 4.94 -7.37 -15.86
CA LYS A 127 4.89 -5.99 -16.38
C LYS A 127 4.82 -4.94 -15.27
N ARG A 128 4.50 -5.38 -14.06
CA ARG A 128 4.29 -4.54 -12.88
C ARG A 128 4.96 -5.17 -11.67
N LEU A 129 5.59 -4.34 -10.84
CA LEU A 129 6.03 -4.69 -9.49
C LEU A 129 5.13 -3.94 -8.51
N TYR A 130 4.37 -4.70 -7.71
CA TYR A 130 3.55 -4.15 -6.64
C TYR A 130 4.25 -4.35 -5.32
N PHE A 131 4.48 -3.26 -4.59
CA PHE A 131 5.04 -3.29 -3.25
C PHE A 131 4.02 -2.82 -2.22
N TYR A 132 3.58 -3.75 -1.36
CA TYR A 132 2.81 -3.41 -0.18
C TYR A 132 3.74 -3.01 0.96
N HIS A 133 3.59 -1.78 1.45
CA HIS A 133 4.38 -1.22 2.53
C HIS A 133 3.66 -1.38 3.87
N ALA A 134 4.03 -2.44 4.60
CA ALA A 134 3.63 -2.61 5.98
C ALA A 134 4.21 -1.49 6.87
N ARG A 135 3.35 -0.66 7.46
CA ARG A 135 3.79 0.53 8.19
C ARG A 135 4.69 0.16 9.37
N LYS A 136 5.75 0.94 9.58
CA LYS A 136 6.75 0.76 10.66
C LYS A 136 7.56 -0.54 10.60
N ALA A 137 7.47 -1.28 9.50
CA ALA A 137 8.34 -2.41 9.19
C ALA A 137 9.51 -2.03 8.25
N GLY A 138 9.95 -0.76 8.26
CA GLY A 138 11.12 -0.32 7.47
C GLY A 138 10.89 -0.09 5.97
N GLY A 139 9.63 -0.09 5.51
CA GLY A 139 9.33 -0.13 4.08
C GLY A 139 9.63 1.14 3.29
N THR A 140 9.97 2.28 3.89
CA THR A 140 10.41 3.47 3.14
C THR A 140 11.73 3.23 2.40
N SER A 141 12.69 2.52 3.02
CA SER A 141 13.95 2.16 2.35
C SER A 141 13.70 1.12 1.26
N LEU A 142 12.86 0.13 1.56
CA LEU A 142 12.50 -0.93 0.61
C LEU A 142 11.70 -0.41 -0.59
N ALA A 143 10.75 0.51 -0.40
CA ALA A 143 10.03 1.14 -1.52
C ALA A 143 11.00 1.83 -2.49
N ASN A 144 12.04 2.48 -1.96
CA ASN A 144 13.06 3.11 -2.78
C ASN A 144 13.95 2.08 -3.50
N TYR A 145 14.24 0.95 -2.86
CA TYR A 145 14.94 -0.18 -3.48
C TYR A 145 14.08 -0.82 -4.60
N PHE A 146 12.83 -1.17 -4.33
CA PHE A 146 11.94 -1.77 -5.33
C PHE A 146 11.57 -0.83 -6.47
N SER A 147 11.51 0.49 -6.23
CA SER A 147 11.39 1.46 -7.32
C SER A 147 12.60 1.43 -8.26
N MET A 148 13.80 1.18 -7.72
CA MET A 148 15.02 1.01 -8.52
C MET A 148 15.01 -0.34 -9.26
N VAL A 149 14.61 -1.43 -8.60
CA VAL A 149 14.43 -2.75 -9.23
C VAL A 149 13.46 -2.66 -10.42
N ALA A 150 12.29 -2.06 -10.20
CA ALA A 150 11.28 -1.91 -11.24
C ALA A 150 11.80 -1.11 -12.44
N ARG A 151 12.49 0.02 -12.21
CA ARG A 151 13.10 0.81 -13.30
C ARG A 151 14.21 0.05 -14.03
N HIS A 152 15.01 -0.73 -13.31
CA HIS A 152 16.08 -1.51 -13.90
C HIS A 152 15.55 -2.59 -14.86
N HIS A 153 14.40 -3.17 -14.53
CA HIS A 153 13.74 -4.22 -15.31
C HIS A 153 12.57 -3.72 -16.18
N GLY A 154 12.41 -2.40 -16.31
CA GLY A 154 11.36 -1.81 -17.15
C GLY A 154 9.92 -2.07 -16.69
N LEU A 155 9.70 -2.31 -15.40
CA LEU A 155 8.39 -2.59 -14.81
C LEU A 155 7.67 -1.32 -14.36
N ASP A 156 6.34 -1.34 -14.45
CA ASP A 156 5.52 -0.37 -13.71
C ASP A 156 5.66 -0.59 -12.20
N PHE A 157 5.92 0.46 -11.43
CA PHE A 157 6.09 0.37 -9.99
C PHE A 157 4.90 0.97 -9.26
N GLN A 158 4.16 0.12 -8.56
CA GLN A 158 3.09 0.56 -7.69
C GLN A 158 3.43 0.31 -6.22
N HIS A 159 3.19 1.33 -5.39
CA HIS A 159 3.44 1.30 -3.96
C HIS A 159 2.20 1.75 -3.20
N THR A 160 1.77 0.94 -2.23
CA THR A 160 0.61 1.23 -1.37
C THR A 160 0.98 1.01 0.11
N GLU A 161 0.55 1.92 0.99
CA GLU A 161 0.80 1.85 2.46
C GLU A 161 -0.48 1.97 3.29
N TRP A 162 -1.49 2.69 2.78
CA TRP A 162 -2.63 3.14 3.59
C TRP A 162 -3.89 2.31 3.43
N LEU A 163 -3.91 1.46 2.40
CA LEU A 163 -5.07 0.66 2.01
C LEU A 163 -4.81 -0.80 2.36
N GLU A 164 -5.82 -1.63 2.12
CA GLU A 164 -5.66 -3.08 2.14
C GLU A 164 -4.60 -3.53 1.13
N ALA A 165 -3.93 -4.64 1.45
CA ALA A 165 -3.00 -5.26 0.54
C ALA A 165 -3.76 -5.87 -0.65
N GLU A 166 -3.28 -5.60 -1.86
CA GLU A 166 -3.86 -6.16 -3.08
C GLU A 166 -3.77 -7.68 -3.06
N GLU A 167 -4.84 -8.33 -3.53
CA GLU A 167 -4.91 -9.79 -3.65
C GLU A 167 -4.15 -10.24 -4.90
N PRO A 168 -3.15 -11.14 -4.79
CA PRO A 168 -2.39 -11.61 -5.93
C PRO A 168 -3.26 -12.18 -7.06
N GLY A 169 -3.02 -11.72 -8.28
CA GLY A 169 -3.75 -12.14 -9.48
C GLY A 169 -5.07 -11.39 -9.72
N THR A 170 -5.41 -10.36 -8.93
CA THR A 170 -6.60 -9.54 -9.21
C THR A 170 -6.35 -8.40 -10.19
N HIS A 171 -5.10 -7.98 -10.35
CA HIS A 171 -4.72 -6.94 -11.30
C HIS A 171 -4.68 -7.44 -12.75
N GLU A 172 -5.07 -6.58 -13.70
CA GLU A 172 -5.13 -6.91 -15.13
C GLU A 172 -3.73 -7.17 -15.73
N LEU A 173 -2.72 -6.44 -15.25
CA LEU A 173 -1.32 -6.65 -15.63
C LEU A 173 -0.68 -7.78 -14.82
N PRO A 174 0.13 -8.65 -15.46
CA PRO A 174 0.99 -9.61 -14.77
C PRO A 174 1.89 -8.90 -13.76
N THR A 175 1.66 -9.16 -12.47
CA THR A 175 2.24 -8.40 -11.37
C THR A 175 3.12 -9.29 -10.51
N PHE A 176 4.31 -8.79 -10.18
CA PHE A 176 5.21 -9.35 -9.18
C PHE A 176 4.88 -8.73 -7.82
N TYR A 177 4.29 -9.51 -6.92
CA TYR A 177 3.80 -9.03 -5.62
C TYR A 177 4.88 -9.14 -4.55
N VAL A 178 5.25 -8.01 -3.96
CA VAL A 178 6.26 -7.91 -2.91
C VAL A 178 5.66 -7.26 -1.68
N THR A 179 6.06 -7.76 -0.51
CA THR A 179 5.83 -7.08 0.76
C THR A 179 7.02 -7.30 1.67
N HIS A 180 6.92 -6.80 2.89
CA HIS A 180 7.92 -7.01 3.92
C HIS A 180 7.25 -7.18 5.28
N LEU A 181 7.92 -7.93 6.15
CA LEU A 181 7.52 -8.16 7.52
C LEU A 181 8.65 -7.74 8.46
N ARG A 182 8.24 -7.48 9.68
CA ARG A 182 9.04 -7.18 10.86
C ARG A 182 8.37 -7.88 12.04
N GLU A 183 9.13 -8.33 13.01
CA GLU A 183 8.62 -8.94 14.23
C GLU A 183 7.48 -8.05 14.81
N PRO A 184 6.28 -8.61 15.05
CA PRO A 184 5.09 -7.80 15.36
C PRO A 184 5.19 -6.92 16.62
N VAL A 185 5.85 -7.38 17.67
CA VAL A 185 6.05 -6.63 18.92
C VAL A 185 7.03 -5.49 18.69
N ASP A 186 8.16 -5.75 18.03
CA ASP A 186 9.13 -4.72 17.65
C ASP A 186 8.51 -3.68 16.71
N ARG A 187 7.70 -4.11 15.74
CA ARG A 187 6.94 -3.21 14.87
C ARG A 187 6.01 -2.30 15.69
N SER A 188 5.32 -2.88 16.67
CA SER A 188 4.43 -2.17 17.60
C SER A 188 5.22 -1.15 18.43
N ILE A 189 6.34 -1.54 19.03
CA ILE A 189 7.20 -0.65 19.83
C ILE A 189 7.73 0.54 19.01
N ASN A 190 8.05 0.31 17.74
CA ASN A 190 8.53 1.37 16.84
C ASN A 190 7.42 2.25 16.28
N GLN A 191 6.17 1.94 16.60
CA GLN A 191 5.02 2.73 16.21
C GLN A 191 4.68 3.76 17.29
N GLY A 192 4.49 5.01 16.87
CA GLY A 192 3.62 5.92 17.61
C GLY A 192 4.10 6.41 18.96
N ARG A 193 5.40 6.38 19.31
CA ARG A 193 5.86 7.11 20.50
C ARG A 193 5.79 8.62 20.33
N TRP A 194 6.11 9.08 19.12
CA TRP A 194 6.15 10.49 18.77
C TRP A 194 5.28 10.74 17.54
N ASN A 195 4.52 11.83 17.57
CA ASN A 195 3.87 12.34 16.38
C ASN A 195 4.92 13.05 15.50
N CYS A 196 5.08 12.60 14.25
CA CYS A 196 6.07 13.20 13.36
C CYS A 196 5.83 14.70 13.14
N ARG A 197 4.58 15.20 13.21
CA ARG A 197 4.30 16.63 13.03
C ARG A 197 4.98 17.45 14.12
N ASP A 198 4.87 17.01 15.36
CA ASP A 198 5.47 17.65 16.53
C ASP A 198 7.00 17.55 16.49
N LEU A 199 7.55 16.45 15.96
CA LEU A 199 9.00 16.28 15.81
C LEU A 199 9.64 17.14 14.72
N ILE A 200 8.87 17.64 13.75
CA ILE A 200 9.44 18.44 12.64
C ILE A 200 9.70 19.87 13.10
N THR A 201 8.89 20.40 14.01
CA THR A 201 9.07 21.74 14.58
C THR A 201 10.29 21.83 15.50
N MET A 202 10.92 20.69 15.86
CA MET A 202 12.23 20.68 16.54
C MET A 202 13.37 21.30 15.70
N HIS A 203 13.24 21.32 14.37
CA HIS A 203 14.34 21.69 13.47
C HIS A 203 13.90 22.69 12.40
N ASP A 204 13.04 23.65 12.76
CA ASP A 204 12.73 24.71 11.80
C ASP A 204 14.00 25.49 11.46
N ARG A 205 14.28 25.60 10.16
CA ARG A 205 15.60 26.01 9.65
C ARG A 205 15.85 27.50 9.74
N ASP A 206 14.82 28.28 10.01
CA ASP A 206 14.83 29.73 9.81
C ASP A 206 15.01 30.50 11.13
N GLY A 207 15.42 29.83 12.21
CA GLY A 207 15.85 30.49 13.44
C GLY A 207 14.74 31.20 14.24
N ASP A 208 13.51 31.24 13.73
CA ASP A 208 12.37 31.83 14.41
C ASP A 208 11.79 30.83 15.42
N VAL A 209 12.40 30.82 16.60
CA VAL A 209 12.04 29.99 17.75
C VAL A 209 10.74 30.51 18.36
N LYS A 210 9.58 30.09 17.84
CA LYS A 210 8.33 30.39 18.54
C LYS A 210 7.68 29.22 19.26
N ASP A 211 7.91 27.96 18.88
CA ASP A 211 7.47 26.80 19.68
C ASP A 211 8.32 25.55 19.35
N GLN A 212 9.54 25.47 19.91
CA GLN A 212 10.34 24.25 19.79
C GLN A 212 9.68 23.13 20.58
N PHE A 213 9.26 22.06 19.89
CA PHE A 213 8.83 20.84 20.57
C PHE A 213 9.97 20.30 21.43
N VAL A 214 9.77 20.27 22.75
CA VAL A 214 10.70 19.63 23.68
C VAL A 214 10.15 18.25 24.01
N PRO A 215 10.86 17.15 23.65
CA PRO A 215 10.48 15.82 24.06
C PRO A 215 10.49 15.72 25.60
N THR A 216 9.36 15.30 26.17
CA THR A 216 9.20 15.09 27.61
C THR A 216 8.51 13.75 27.86
N GLU A 217 8.57 13.23 29.08
CA GLU A 217 7.91 11.96 29.42
C GLU A 217 6.37 12.12 29.41
N GLU A 218 5.88 13.35 29.62
CA GLU A 218 4.47 13.71 29.63
C GLU A 218 3.87 13.75 28.22
N ASN A 219 4.63 14.20 27.22
CA ASN A 219 4.17 14.24 25.83
C ASN A 219 4.57 13.01 24.99
N ALA A 220 5.41 12.13 25.54
CA ALA A 220 5.68 10.83 24.97
C ALA A 220 4.45 9.93 25.07
N MET A 221 4.04 9.32 23.95
CA MET A 221 2.99 8.30 23.96
C MET A 221 3.53 7.02 24.62
N LYS A 222 2.99 6.70 25.80
CA LYS A 222 3.41 5.56 26.64
C LYS A 222 2.81 4.24 26.16
N LEU A 223 3.64 3.21 25.99
CA LEU A 223 3.20 1.88 25.55
C LEU A 223 2.29 1.19 26.57
N GLU A 224 2.41 1.53 27.86
CA GLU A 224 1.56 1.03 28.94
C GLU A 224 0.07 1.31 28.68
N THR A 225 -0.20 2.44 28.02
CA THR A 225 -1.55 2.89 27.69
C THR A 225 -2.07 2.27 26.39
N TRP A 226 -1.28 1.43 25.72
CA TRP A 226 -1.76 0.65 24.58
C TRP A 226 -2.64 -0.49 25.06
N ASN A 227 -3.94 -0.33 24.82
CA ASN A 227 -4.94 -1.33 25.19
C ASN A 227 -6.06 -1.42 24.16
N LYS A 228 -5.91 -0.79 22.98
CA LYS A 228 -6.84 -0.81 21.86
C LYS A 228 -6.14 -1.21 20.57
N ASN A 229 -6.92 -1.57 19.55
CA ASN A 229 -6.41 -1.99 18.23
C ASN A 229 -5.56 -0.91 17.54
N GLY A 230 -5.88 0.38 17.75
CA GLY A 230 -5.08 1.52 17.30
C GLY A 230 -4.06 2.02 18.34
N GLY A 231 -3.76 1.22 19.37
CA GLY A 231 -2.87 1.57 20.47
C GLY A 231 -3.65 2.29 21.56
N HIS A 232 -3.77 3.61 21.45
CA HIS A 232 -4.46 4.46 22.42
C HIS A 232 -5.96 4.64 22.13
N SER A 233 -6.39 4.34 20.90
CA SER A 233 -7.77 4.52 20.47
C SER A 233 -8.29 3.29 19.74
N ILE A 234 -9.60 3.07 19.80
CA ILE A 234 -10.25 2.10 18.92
C ILE A 234 -10.01 2.55 17.48
N GLN A 235 -9.53 1.63 16.65
CA GLN A 235 -9.36 1.91 15.23
C GLN A 235 -10.73 1.90 14.58
N LYS A 236 -11.19 3.08 14.18
CA LYS A 236 -12.47 3.22 13.48
C LYS A 236 -12.32 2.84 12.02
N CYS A 237 -13.19 1.98 11.54
CA CYS A 237 -13.32 1.69 10.12
C CYS A 237 -14.39 2.61 9.59
N ASP A 238 -13.98 3.64 8.88
CA ASP A 238 -14.96 4.44 8.18
C ASP A 238 -15.55 3.58 7.04
N ARG A 239 -16.86 3.32 7.09
CA ARG A 239 -17.57 2.56 6.05
C ARG A 239 -17.54 3.26 4.69
N HIS A 240 -17.22 4.56 4.67
CA HIS A 240 -17.25 5.40 3.47
C HIS A 240 -15.90 6.00 3.09
N SER A 241 -14.91 6.01 3.99
CA SER A 241 -13.54 6.41 3.63
C SER A 241 -12.65 5.19 3.52
N HIS A 242 -11.87 5.14 2.45
CA HIS A 242 -10.90 4.08 2.19
C HIS A 242 -10.19 3.65 3.47
N PHE A 243 -10.26 2.36 3.76
CA PHE A 243 -9.90 1.78 5.05
C PHE A 243 -8.44 2.15 5.42
N LYS A 244 -8.26 3.13 6.33
CA LYS A 244 -6.94 3.69 6.71
C LYS A 244 -6.23 2.79 7.70
N LEU A 245 -5.67 1.73 7.17
CA LEU A 245 -4.98 0.68 7.90
C LEU A 245 -3.67 1.11 8.55
N GLY A 246 -3.14 2.27 8.18
CA GLY A 246 -1.89 2.79 8.73
C GLY A 246 -1.91 3.13 10.22
N MET A 247 -3.07 3.09 10.91
CA MET A 247 -3.16 3.45 12.35
C MET A 247 -3.28 2.25 13.30
N CYS A 248 -3.33 1.02 12.81
CA CYS A 248 -3.33 -0.15 13.69
C CYS A 248 -2.05 -0.18 14.52
N ALA A 249 -2.11 -0.54 15.80
CA ALA A 249 -0.95 -0.71 16.67
C ALA A 249 -0.70 -2.17 17.03
N VAL A 250 -1.75 -2.99 17.09
CA VAL A 250 -1.67 -4.43 17.38
C VAL A 250 -2.46 -5.22 16.35
N ASN A 251 -2.03 -6.46 16.08
CA ASN A 251 -2.66 -7.34 15.07
C ASN A 251 -2.83 -6.64 13.70
N CYS A 252 -1.78 -5.95 13.27
CA CYS A 252 -1.77 -5.15 12.06
C CYS A 252 -1.68 -6.00 10.81
N TYR A 253 -0.81 -7.01 10.79
CA TYR A 253 -0.58 -7.80 9.59
C TYR A 253 -1.86 -8.53 9.19
N ILE A 254 -2.58 -9.12 10.14
CA ILE A 254 -3.86 -9.75 9.81
C ILE A 254 -4.87 -8.77 9.23
N GLN A 255 -4.94 -7.52 9.73
CA GLN A 255 -5.88 -6.52 9.19
C GLN A 255 -5.46 -6.04 7.80
N TRP A 256 -4.15 -5.80 7.60
CA TRP A 256 -3.57 -5.38 6.33
C TRP A 256 -3.78 -6.38 5.21
N PHE A 257 -3.49 -7.66 5.49
CA PHE A 257 -3.54 -8.70 4.49
C PHE A 257 -4.91 -9.38 4.40
N SER A 258 -5.76 -9.36 5.42
CA SER A 258 -7.16 -9.77 5.23
C SER A 258 -7.97 -8.71 4.47
N GLY A 259 -7.59 -7.43 4.55
CA GLY A 259 -8.41 -6.31 4.08
C GLY A 259 -9.60 -6.00 4.99
N ILE A 260 -9.69 -6.67 6.12
CA ILE A 260 -10.84 -6.61 7.03
C ILE A 260 -10.46 -5.81 8.25
N CYS A 261 -11.37 -4.91 8.63
CA CYS A 261 -11.23 -4.14 9.84
C CYS A 261 -11.73 -4.89 11.07
N SER A 262 -11.16 -4.57 12.23
CA SER A 262 -11.61 -5.08 13.52
C SER A 262 -13.03 -4.70 13.94
N GLU A 263 -13.70 -3.69 13.35
CA GLU A 263 -15.12 -3.40 13.67
C GLU A 263 -16.09 -4.28 12.89
N VAL A 264 -15.63 -5.02 11.88
CA VAL A 264 -16.43 -6.09 11.29
C VAL A 264 -16.40 -7.23 12.30
N ASP A 265 -17.56 -7.78 12.68
CA ASP A 265 -17.73 -8.93 13.59
C ASP A 265 -17.16 -10.25 13.00
N MET A 266 -16.08 -10.18 12.23
CA MET A 266 -15.37 -11.33 11.73
C MET A 266 -14.41 -11.85 12.82
N PRO A 267 -14.52 -13.14 13.18
CA PRO A 267 -13.59 -13.77 14.12
C PRO A 267 -12.13 -13.58 13.69
N ILE A 268 -11.26 -13.29 14.66
CA ILE A 268 -9.83 -13.05 14.44
C ILE A 268 -9.14 -14.19 13.68
N ASN A 269 -9.61 -15.43 13.89
CA ASN A 269 -9.10 -16.63 13.22
C ASN A 269 -9.42 -16.64 11.71
N GLU A 270 -10.55 -16.06 11.30
CA GLU A 270 -10.89 -15.94 9.88
C GLU A 270 -10.00 -14.88 9.21
N GLN A 271 -9.81 -13.72 9.86
CA GLN A 271 -8.88 -12.69 9.38
C GLN A 271 -7.45 -13.25 9.25
N TYR A 272 -7.00 -14.03 10.25
CA TYR A 272 -5.74 -14.73 10.24
C TYR A 272 -5.60 -15.65 9.02
N LEU A 273 -6.59 -16.48 8.75
CA LEU A 273 -6.57 -17.41 7.62
C LEU A 273 -6.56 -16.69 6.27
N MET A 274 -7.31 -15.59 6.15
CA MET A 274 -7.30 -14.75 4.94
C MET A 274 -5.95 -14.09 4.73
N ALA A 275 -5.39 -13.48 5.78
CA ALA A 275 -4.08 -12.84 5.73
C ALA A 275 -2.97 -13.85 5.38
N LYS A 276 -2.96 -15.02 6.03
CA LYS A 276 -2.06 -16.12 5.71
C LYS A 276 -2.21 -16.53 4.25
N THR A 277 -3.44 -16.79 3.80
CA THR A 277 -3.69 -17.22 2.42
C THR A 277 -3.19 -16.21 1.40
N LYS A 278 -3.43 -14.92 1.63
CA LYS A 278 -2.93 -13.85 0.76
C LYS A 278 -1.40 -13.80 0.76
N LEU A 279 -0.75 -13.82 1.93
CA LEU A 279 0.70 -13.74 2.06
C LEU A 279 1.43 -14.91 1.36
N PHE A 280 0.93 -16.14 1.49
CA PHE A 280 1.50 -17.31 0.80
C PHE A 280 1.32 -17.27 -0.73
N ARG A 281 0.61 -16.27 -1.26
CA ARG A 281 0.48 -16.01 -2.71
C ARG A 281 1.35 -14.84 -3.18
N TYR A 282 2.10 -14.19 -2.30
CA TYR A 282 3.07 -13.18 -2.73
C TYR A 282 4.26 -13.86 -3.40
N ASN A 283 4.91 -13.15 -4.32
CA ASN A 283 6.12 -13.67 -4.99
C ASN A 283 7.33 -13.63 -4.08
N PHE A 284 7.39 -12.61 -3.22
CA PHE A 284 8.50 -12.38 -2.32
C PHE A 284 8.08 -11.60 -1.07
N ILE A 285 8.59 -12.01 0.08
CA ILE A 285 8.42 -11.33 1.35
C ILE A 285 9.81 -11.06 1.95
N VAL A 286 10.14 -9.78 2.14
CA VAL A 286 11.37 -9.40 2.85
C VAL A 286 11.15 -9.52 4.35
N VAL A 287 12.04 -10.20 5.08
CA VAL A 287 12.08 -10.17 6.54
C VAL A 287 13.11 -9.14 6.98
N LEU A 288 12.67 -8.08 7.64
CA LEU A 288 13.51 -6.91 7.92
C LEU A 288 14.70 -7.26 8.82
N GLU A 289 14.49 -8.13 9.81
CA GLU A 289 15.49 -8.62 10.75
C GLU A 289 16.59 -9.39 10.04
N TRP A 290 16.29 -10.06 8.94
CA TRP A 290 17.28 -10.83 8.19
C TRP A 290 18.15 -9.94 7.30
N LEU A 291 17.76 -8.69 7.00
CA LEU A 291 18.62 -7.76 6.25
C LEU A 291 19.89 -7.33 7.00
N SER A 292 20.01 -7.63 8.30
CA SER A 292 21.29 -7.48 9.01
C SER A 292 22.27 -8.61 8.72
N ASP A 293 21.78 -9.75 8.23
CA ASP A 293 22.61 -10.84 7.73
C ASP A 293 23.09 -10.49 6.31
N PRO A 294 24.42 -10.34 6.09
CA PRO A 294 24.95 -10.00 4.79
C PRO A 294 24.67 -11.07 3.72
N GLU A 295 24.57 -12.35 4.10
CA GLU A 295 24.25 -13.44 3.17
C GLU A 295 22.81 -13.31 2.66
N TYR A 296 21.86 -13.00 3.55
CA TYR A 296 20.47 -12.78 3.17
C TYR A 296 20.33 -11.55 2.30
N ALA A 297 20.96 -10.44 2.69
CA ALA A 297 20.98 -9.22 1.87
C ALA A 297 21.55 -9.50 0.47
N SER A 298 22.66 -10.25 0.38
CA SER A 298 23.23 -10.67 -0.90
C SER A 298 22.28 -11.57 -1.68
N ALA A 299 21.58 -12.51 -1.04
CA ALA A 299 20.59 -13.36 -1.69
C ALA A 299 19.43 -12.55 -2.28
N VAL A 300 18.93 -11.53 -1.56
CA VAL A 300 17.90 -10.61 -2.06
C VAL A 300 18.41 -9.82 -3.27
N GLU A 301 19.63 -9.29 -3.20
CA GLU A 301 20.23 -8.54 -4.31
C GLU A 301 20.48 -9.42 -5.53
N SER A 302 20.97 -10.65 -5.32
CA SER A 302 21.16 -11.66 -6.37
C SER A 302 19.83 -12.05 -6.99
N PHE A 303 18.78 -12.30 -6.20
CA PHE A 303 17.45 -12.65 -6.71
C PHE A 303 16.84 -11.57 -7.62
N PHE A 304 17.11 -10.29 -7.35
CA PHE A 304 16.64 -9.19 -8.22
C PHE A 304 17.66 -8.72 -9.25
N GLY A 305 18.91 -9.18 -9.21
CA GLY A 305 20.01 -8.66 -10.04
C GLY A 305 20.32 -7.18 -9.80
N VAL A 306 19.97 -6.63 -8.63
CA VAL A 306 20.10 -5.19 -8.33
C VAL A 306 20.67 -4.98 -6.92
N PRO A 307 21.84 -4.34 -6.76
CA PRO A 307 22.42 -4.14 -5.44
C PRO A 307 21.86 -2.92 -4.71
N GLY A 308 22.03 -2.91 -3.39
CA GLY A 308 21.70 -1.80 -2.49
C GLY A 308 20.44 -1.98 -1.65
N VAL A 309 20.02 -3.21 -1.34
CA VAL A 309 18.83 -3.46 -0.50
C VAL A 309 19.01 -2.92 0.93
N THR A 310 20.26 -2.94 1.43
CA THR A 310 20.63 -2.43 2.76
C THR A 310 20.85 -0.92 2.80
N GLN A 311 20.75 -0.22 1.65
CA GLN A 311 20.92 1.24 1.61
C GLN A 311 19.77 1.94 2.33
N LYS A 312 20.01 2.29 3.60
CA LYS A 312 19.04 3.00 4.43
C LYS A 312 18.75 4.38 3.86
N ARG A 313 17.47 4.68 3.66
CA ARG A 313 16.95 6.03 3.48
C ARG A 313 16.24 6.41 4.77
N SER A 314 16.64 7.55 5.35
CA SER A 314 15.96 8.05 6.54
C SER A 314 14.47 8.26 6.22
N ALA A 315 13.61 7.62 6.99
CA ALA A 315 12.18 7.86 6.97
C ALA A 315 11.89 9.31 7.40
N PHE A 316 10.69 9.77 7.05
CA PHE A 316 10.20 11.06 7.48
C PHE A 316 10.23 11.14 9.02
N CYS A 317 10.78 12.23 9.56
CA CYS A 317 11.00 12.47 11.00
C CYS A 317 11.96 11.50 11.73
N GLU A 318 12.63 10.55 11.06
CA GLU A 318 13.49 9.55 11.72
C GLU A 318 14.61 10.17 12.58
N ARG A 319 15.29 11.19 12.05
CA ARG A 319 16.38 11.87 12.78
C ARG A 319 15.88 12.57 14.05
N SER A 320 14.77 13.30 13.93
CA SER A 320 14.12 13.95 15.07
C SER A 320 13.63 12.93 16.09
N ALA A 321 13.04 11.82 15.63
CA ALA A 321 12.57 10.73 16.49
C ALA A 321 13.74 10.06 17.25
N HIS A 322 14.88 9.82 16.60
CA HIS A 322 16.08 9.32 17.26
C HIS A 322 16.62 10.30 18.28
N THR A 323 16.59 11.61 17.98
CA THR A 323 17.03 12.66 18.91
C THR A 323 16.10 12.71 20.14
N ALA A 324 14.78 12.70 19.93
CA ALA A 324 13.79 12.63 20.99
C ALA A 324 13.94 11.37 21.85
N ASN A 325 14.17 10.21 21.23
CA ASN A 325 14.43 8.96 21.94
C ASN A 325 15.75 8.94 22.73
N LYS A 326 16.73 9.78 22.39
CA LYS A 326 17.94 9.94 23.20
C LYS A 326 17.69 10.82 24.42
N LEU A 327 16.88 11.87 24.27
CA LEU A 327 16.54 12.80 25.35
C LEU A 327 15.59 12.15 26.37
N VAL A 328 14.62 11.40 25.87
CA VAL A 328 13.65 10.66 26.67
C VAL A 328 13.71 9.22 26.19
N PRO A 329 14.56 8.34 26.77
CA PRO A 329 14.65 6.94 26.38
C PRO A 329 13.35 6.17 26.61
N LEU A 330 13.05 5.18 25.77
CA LEU A 330 11.86 4.34 25.97
C LEU A 330 12.22 3.24 26.97
N THR A 331 11.61 3.28 28.16
CA THR A 331 11.75 2.21 29.15
C THR A 331 10.57 1.27 29.06
N ILE A 332 10.78 0.05 28.56
CA ILE A 332 9.73 -0.96 28.45
C ILE A 332 9.88 -1.92 29.63
N ASN A 333 8.90 -1.92 30.54
CA ASN A 333 8.85 -2.94 31.59
C ASN A 333 8.38 -4.29 31.03
N ASN A 334 8.79 -5.39 31.67
CA ASN A 334 8.44 -6.75 31.24
C ASN A 334 6.93 -6.98 31.17
N HIS A 335 6.16 -6.36 32.07
CA HIS A 335 4.70 -6.46 32.06
C HIS A 335 4.08 -5.89 30.77
N THR A 336 4.56 -4.73 30.31
CA THR A 336 4.11 -4.07 29.07
C THR A 336 4.53 -4.87 27.86
N LEU A 337 5.75 -5.41 27.86
CA LEU A 337 6.20 -6.30 26.80
C LEU A 337 5.33 -7.56 26.71
N ASN A 338 5.05 -8.23 27.83
CA ASN A 338 4.19 -9.41 27.87
C ASN A 338 2.77 -9.09 27.38
N LYS A 339 2.20 -7.96 27.80
CA LYS A 339 0.89 -7.50 27.34
C LYS A 339 0.88 -7.22 25.83
N LEU A 340 1.90 -6.56 25.29
CA LEU A 340 2.01 -6.33 23.84
C LEU A 340 2.18 -7.63 23.06
N THR A 341 2.91 -8.60 23.60
CA THR A 341 3.05 -9.95 23.05
C THR A 341 1.70 -10.66 23.00
N GLU A 342 0.92 -10.62 24.09
CA GLU A 342 -0.44 -11.19 24.14
C GLU A 342 -1.37 -10.51 23.13
N LEU A 343 -1.36 -9.18 23.07
CA LEU A 343 -2.18 -8.43 22.12
C LEU A 343 -1.82 -8.72 20.67
N ASN A 344 -0.56 -9.06 20.37
CA ASN A 344 -0.09 -9.41 19.03
C ASN A 344 0.02 -10.92 18.78
N GLN A 345 -0.52 -11.78 19.64
CA GLN A 345 -0.32 -13.23 19.54
C GLN A 345 -0.67 -13.81 18.16
N VAL A 346 -1.68 -13.25 17.48
CA VAL A 346 -2.13 -13.72 16.17
C VAL A 346 -1.17 -13.27 15.07
N ASP A 347 -0.71 -12.02 15.10
CA ASP A 347 0.34 -11.54 14.20
C ASP A 347 1.66 -12.28 14.43
N ILE A 348 2.03 -12.59 15.68
CA ILE A 348 3.24 -13.35 16.03
C ILE A 348 3.15 -14.76 15.43
N LYS A 349 1.99 -15.40 15.56
CA LYS A 349 1.75 -16.71 14.94
C LYS A 349 1.89 -16.62 13.42
N LEU A 350 1.25 -15.63 12.78
CA LEU A 350 1.33 -15.44 11.33
C LEU A 350 2.77 -15.19 10.88
N TYR A 351 3.48 -14.30 11.57
CA TYR A 351 4.87 -13.98 11.31
C TYR A 351 5.72 -15.23 11.39
N LYS A 352 5.64 -15.98 12.50
CA LYS A 352 6.38 -17.24 12.67
C LYS A 352 6.09 -18.22 11.55
N GLU A 353 4.83 -18.51 11.23
CA GLU A 353 4.49 -19.44 10.15
C GLU A 353 4.98 -18.99 8.76
N ILE A 354 5.15 -17.67 8.53
CA ILE A 354 5.73 -17.15 7.29
C ILE A 354 7.26 -17.20 7.32
N THR A 355 7.90 -16.95 8.47
CA THR A 355 9.36 -16.89 8.58
C THR A 355 10.01 -18.19 9.04
N ASP A 356 9.21 -19.23 9.29
CA ASP A 356 9.70 -20.55 9.67
C ASP A 356 10.21 -21.28 8.43
N CYS A 357 11.52 -21.18 8.21
CA CYS A 357 12.20 -21.74 7.05
C CYS A 357 12.93 -23.05 7.35
N PHE A 358 12.69 -23.68 8.51
CA PHE A 358 13.37 -24.92 8.84
C PHE A 358 12.95 -26.06 7.90
N VAL A 359 13.95 -26.72 7.31
CA VAL A 359 13.79 -28.01 6.64
C VAL A 359 14.02 -29.07 7.71
N ASP A 360 13.07 -29.98 7.90
CA ASP A 360 13.11 -31.03 8.93
C ASP A 360 14.46 -31.74 8.95
N GLY A 361 15.27 -31.49 9.99
CA GLY A 361 16.49 -32.26 10.29
C GLY A 361 17.83 -31.55 10.04
N ASP A 362 17.87 -30.45 9.29
CA ASP A 362 19.13 -29.74 8.99
C ASP A 362 19.14 -28.32 9.58
N ASN A 363 20.14 -28.05 10.43
CA ASN A 363 20.28 -26.76 11.12
C ASN A 363 20.80 -25.62 10.22
N GLU A 364 20.99 -25.83 8.91
CA GLU A 364 21.93 -25.03 8.12
C GLU A 364 21.45 -24.40 6.81
N GLN A 365 20.15 -24.25 6.56
CA GLN A 365 19.72 -23.28 5.53
C GLN A 365 18.44 -22.54 5.91
N ARG A 366 18.54 -21.21 6.03
CA ARG A 366 17.43 -20.32 6.42
C ARG A 366 16.57 -19.85 5.24
N TYR A 367 17.05 -19.99 4.00
CA TYR A 367 16.34 -19.54 2.80
C TYR A 367 16.97 -20.14 1.53
N ASP A 368 16.14 -20.37 0.51
CA ASP A 368 16.50 -20.96 -0.78
C ASP A 368 15.93 -20.07 -1.89
N PHE A 369 16.76 -19.14 -2.36
CA PHE A 369 16.38 -18.15 -3.36
C PHE A 369 16.82 -18.67 -4.74
N PRO A 370 15.93 -18.72 -5.74
CA PRO A 370 16.35 -19.10 -7.07
C PRO A 370 17.29 -18.04 -7.66
N GLU A 371 18.08 -18.44 -8.64
CA GLU A 371 18.88 -17.51 -9.45
C GLU A 371 17.96 -16.48 -10.12
N PHE A 372 18.49 -15.27 -10.35
CA PHE A 372 17.75 -14.23 -11.04
C PHE A 372 17.37 -14.67 -12.46
N ASP A 373 16.07 -14.64 -12.75
CA ASP A 373 15.53 -14.95 -14.06
C ASP A 373 15.03 -13.67 -14.75
N GLY A 374 15.96 -13.03 -15.48
CA GLY A 374 15.68 -11.81 -16.24
C GLY A 374 14.65 -12.00 -17.35
N GLU A 375 14.46 -13.23 -17.85
CA GLU A 375 13.51 -13.50 -18.93
C GLU A 375 12.06 -13.35 -18.49
N ARG A 376 11.81 -13.42 -17.18
CA ARG A 376 10.48 -13.26 -16.56
C ARG A 376 10.01 -11.82 -16.52
N PHE A 377 10.85 -10.84 -16.82
CA PHE A 377 10.46 -9.44 -16.85
C PHE A 377 10.21 -8.98 -18.29
N ASP A 378 9.08 -8.31 -18.52
CA ASP A 378 8.72 -7.78 -19.83
C ASP A 378 9.57 -6.55 -20.13
N ASN A 379 10.73 -6.77 -20.74
CA ASN A 379 11.68 -5.70 -21.05
C ASN A 379 11.28 -4.83 -22.26
N SER A 380 10.00 -4.81 -22.64
CA SER A 380 9.51 -4.06 -23.79
C SER A 380 9.29 -2.57 -23.52
N SER A 381 9.40 -2.12 -22.26
CA SER A 381 9.18 -0.71 -21.94
C SER A 381 10.38 0.15 -22.33
N SER A 382 10.12 1.28 -22.98
CA SER A 382 11.11 2.33 -23.25
C SER A 382 11.67 3.01 -21.99
N THR A 383 11.22 2.56 -20.81
CA THR A 383 11.58 3.11 -19.50
C THR A 383 12.69 2.35 -18.78
N GLN A 384 13.27 1.31 -19.39
CA GLN A 384 14.42 0.61 -18.79
C GLN A 384 15.60 1.58 -18.62
N VAL A 385 16.10 1.70 -17.40
CA VAL A 385 17.30 2.50 -17.09
C VAL A 385 18.38 1.55 -16.61
N HIS A 386 19.55 1.58 -17.27
CA HIS A 386 20.69 0.79 -16.83
C HIS A 386 21.10 1.21 -15.40
N TYR A 387 21.47 0.23 -14.56
CA TYR A 387 21.70 0.47 -13.13
C TYR A 387 22.74 1.58 -12.87
N SER A 388 23.84 1.58 -13.65
CA SER A 388 24.88 2.61 -13.55
C SER A 388 24.35 4.02 -13.84
N GLU A 389 23.49 4.18 -14.84
CA GLU A 389 22.87 5.45 -15.19
C GLU A 389 21.91 5.94 -14.10
N TYR A 390 21.14 5.02 -13.51
CA TYR A 390 20.27 5.35 -12.37
C TYR A 390 21.09 5.87 -11.18
N MET A 391 22.21 5.20 -10.86
CA MET A 391 23.08 5.60 -9.76
C MET A 391 23.74 6.95 -10.03
N ASP A 392 24.15 7.23 -11.26
CA ASP A 392 24.69 8.52 -11.65
C ASP A 392 23.65 9.64 -11.62
N TRP A 393 22.43 9.37 -12.09
CA TRP A 393 21.30 10.29 -11.96
C TRP A 393 21.01 10.63 -10.49
N LYS A 394 20.99 9.62 -9.61
CA LYS A 394 20.77 9.79 -8.17
C LYS A 394 21.89 10.61 -7.51
N ARG A 395 23.16 10.39 -7.92
CA ARG A 395 24.31 11.20 -7.48
C ARG A 395 24.18 12.65 -7.94
N LYS A 396 23.92 12.89 -9.23
CA LYS A 396 23.78 14.24 -9.82
C LYS A 396 22.60 15.02 -9.21
N GLY A 397 21.48 14.36 -8.95
CA GLY A 397 20.31 14.98 -8.31
C GLY A 397 20.58 15.50 -6.91
N LYS A 398 21.46 14.83 -6.13
CA LYS A 398 21.90 15.32 -4.83
C LYS A 398 22.77 16.58 -4.96
N THR A 399 23.65 16.64 -5.95
CA THR A 399 24.51 17.80 -6.21
C THR A 399 23.69 19.04 -6.60
N ARG A 400 22.66 18.87 -7.45
CA ARG A 400 21.80 19.99 -7.86
C ARG A 400 20.98 20.56 -6.70
N LYS A 401 20.48 19.72 -5.77
CA LYS A 401 19.78 20.20 -4.57
C LYS A 401 20.69 20.96 -3.60
N ARG A 402 21.99 20.61 -3.53
CA ARG A 402 22.98 21.33 -2.72
C ARG A 402 23.39 22.68 -3.32
N ARG A 403 23.21 22.86 -4.64
CA ARG A 403 23.53 24.09 -5.38
C ARG A 403 22.36 25.06 -5.51
N LYS A 404 21.24 24.89 -4.79
CA LYS A 404 20.31 26.02 -4.66
C LYS A 404 21.12 27.16 -4.02
N PRO A 405 21.34 28.29 -4.71
CA PRO A 405 22.05 29.41 -4.13
C PRO A 405 21.41 29.72 -2.78
N LEU A 406 22.22 29.88 -1.74
CA LEU A 406 21.77 30.63 -0.57
C LEU A 406 21.40 32.01 -1.12
N VAL A 407 20.11 32.22 -1.35
CA VAL A 407 19.56 33.55 -1.52
C VAL A 407 19.65 34.12 -0.12
N TYR A 408 20.77 34.78 0.17
CA TYR A 408 20.83 35.66 1.32
C TYR A 408 19.76 36.73 1.06
N PRO A 409 18.85 37.00 2.02
CA PRO A 409 18.02 38.19 1.90
C PRO A 409 18.97 39.36 1.68
N GLU A 410 18.75 40.12 0.61
CA GLU A 410 19.44 41.39 0.43
C GLU A 410 19.19 42.19 1.70
N GLU A 411 20.27 42.49 2.45
CA GLU A 411 20.20 43.47 3.53
C GLU A 411 19.67 44.75 2.88
N ASP A 412 18.44 45.08 3.24
CA ASP A 412 17.76 46.28 2.80
C ASP A 412 18.50 47.46 3.45
N ASN A 413 19.59 47.89 2.81
CA ASN A 413 20.39 49.07 3.15
C ASN A 413 19.59 50.33 2.81
N SER A 414 18.39 50.42 3.38
CA SER A 414 17.65 51.67 3.43
C SER A 414 18.41 52.60 4.39
N PRO A 415 18.89 53.77 3.94
CA PRO A 415 19.56 54.71 4.81
C PRO A 415 18.57 55.17 5.87
N THR A 416 18.93 54.97 7.12
CA THR A 416 18.22 55.55 8.25
C THR A 416 18.40 57.06 8.15
N GLU A 417 17.35 57.77 7.73
CA GLU A 417 17.28 59.22 7.87
C GLU A 417 17.39 59.54 9.36
N ALA A 418 18.49 60.21 9.71
CA ALA A 418 18.67 60.83 11.00
C ALA A 418 17.81 62.10 11.01
N ASP A 419 16.60 62.00 11.54
CA ASP A 419 15.79 63.16 11.86
C ASP A 419 16.38 63.87 13.08
N GLY A 420 16.78 65.12 12.86
CA GLY A 420 17.09 66.06 13.93
C GLY A 420 15.80 66.59 14.57
N GLY A 421 15.79 66.60 15.90
CA GLY A 421 14.79 67.22 16.76
C GLY A 421 15.29 67.29 18.18
#